data_AF-A0A379MTB2-F1
#
_entry.id   AF-A0A379MTB2-F1
#
_cell.length_a   1.000
_cell.length_b   1.000
_cell.length_c   1.000
_cell.angle_alpha   90.00
_cell.angle_beta   90.00
_cell.angle_gamma   90.00
#
_symmetry.space_group_name_H-M   'P 1'
#
loop_
_entity.id
_entity.type
_entity.pdbx_description
1 polymer ?
#
loop_
_entity_poly.entity_id
_entity_poly.type
_entity_poly.pdbx_seq_one_letter_code
_entity_poly.pdbx_strand_id
1 'polypeptide(L)'
;MIRDTIHTAEPDTLYARGVTLLQQRRYTEAERILSGYKDRNTAVALLSLGRNRQAYDILCTLPRSAVTEYLTAIALARLERRTEAISAFERAAALDERMRYRAGLDPELNDLLKNR
;
A
#
# COMPACT_ATOMS: atom_id res chain seq x y z
N MET A 1 33.57 16.85 17.67
CA MET A 1 32.51 17.41 18.54
C MET A 1 31.24 17.44 17.73
N ILE A 2 30.16 16.89 18.30
CA ILE A 2 28.94 16.41 17.64
C ILE A 2 28.20 17.57 16.97
N ARG A 3 27.83 17.41 15.68
CA ARG A 3 26.79 18.25 15.08
C ARG A 3 25.47 17.69 15.58
N ASP A 4 24.90 18.36 16.59
CA ASP A 4 23.53 18.12 17.04
C ASP A 4 22.59 18.44 15.87
N THR A 5 22.23 17.41 15.11
CA THR A 5 21.13 17.47 14.17
C THR A 5 19.86 17.56 14.99
N ILE A 6 19.41 18.79 15.23
CA ILE A 6 18.08 19.05 15.77
C ILE A 6 17.10 18.55 14.70
N HIS A 7 16.64 17.31 14.83
CA HIS A 7 15.48 16.82 14.10
C HIS A 7 14.25 17.48 14.71
N THR A 8 13.97 18.72 14.31
CA THR A 8 12.66 19.30 14.55
C THR A 8 11.68 18.56 13.64
N ALA A 9 11.15 17.44 14.13
CA ALA A 9 10.01 16.76 13.54
C ALA A 9 8.78 17.61 13.81
N GLU A 10 8.61 18.70 13.08
CA GLU A 10 7.27 19.27 12.93
C GLU A 10 6.37 18.16 12.38
N PRO A 11 5.22 17.87 13.00
CA PRO A 11 4.26 16.97 12.40
C PRO A 11 3.91 17.55 11.03
N ASP A 12 4.18 16.80 9.97
CA ASP A 12 3.78 17.20 8.63
C ASP A 12 2.24 17.25 8.59
N THR A 13 1.73 18.44 8.84
CA THR A 13 0.28 18.70 8.94
C THR A 13 -0.42 18.38 7.61
N LEU A 14 0.32 18.48 6.50
CA LEU A 14 -0.17 18.15 5.18
C LEU A 14 -0.26 16.63 5.02
N TYR A 15 0.77 15.88 5.43
CA TYR A 15 0.73 14.42 5.46
C TYR A 15 -0.42 13.90 6.32
N ALA A 16 -0.54 14.39 7.55
CA ALA A 16 -1.59 14.00 8.49
C ALA A 16 -2.98 14.25 7.88
N ARG A 17 -3.18 15.41 7.23
CA ARG A 17 -4.40 15.72 6.48
C ARG A 17 -4.65 14.73 5.34
N GLY A 18 -3.62 14.37 4.58
CA GLY A 18 -3.70 13.34 3.54
C GLY A 18 -4.20 11.99 4.08
N VAL A 19 -3.67 11.57 5.23
CA VAL A 19 -4.11 10.34 5.93
C VAL A 19 -5.55 10.47 6.43
N THR A 20 -5.95 11.61 7.00
CA THR A 20 -7.35 11.83 7.41
C THR A 20 -8.30 11.75 6.21
N LEU A 21 -7.92 12.29 5.05
CA LEU A 21 -8.73 12.19 3.83
C LEU A 21 -8.88 10.73 3.35
N LEU A 22 -7.84 9.90 3.47
CA LEU A 22 -7.95 8.46 3.19
C LEU A 22 -8.98 7.79 4.11
N GLN A 23 -8.94 8.07 5.40
CA GLN A 23 -9.90 7.52 6.38
C GLN A 23 -11.34 7.95 6.07
N GLN A 24 -11.52 9.18 5.57
CA GLN A 24 -12.81 9.71 5.10
C GLN A 24 -13.20 9.23 3.70
N ARG A 25 -12.41 8.33 3.08
CA ARG A 25 -12.62 7.82 1.70
C ARG A 25 -12.56 8.89 0.61
N ARG A 26 -11.94 10.05 0.89
CA ARG A 26 -11.73 11.15 -0.06
C ARG A 26 -10.45 10.93 -0.87
N TYR A 27 -10.44 9.85 -1.64
CA TYR A 27 -9.20 9.31 -2.24
C TYR A 27 -8.52 10.25 -3.23
N THR A 28 -9.27 10.99 -4.06
CA THR A 28 -8.69 11.95 -5.02
C THR A 28 -7.95 13.08 -4.31
N GLU A 29 -8.52 13.61 -3.22
CA GLU A 29 -7.92 14.69 -2.46
C GLU A 29 -6.73 14.19 -1.64
N ALA A 30 -6.83 12.99 -1.08
CA ALA A 30 -5.72 12.33 -0.43
C ALA A 30 -4.56 12.10 -1.40
N GLU A 31 -4.81 11.59 -2.60
CA GLU A 31 -3.78 11.34 -3.62
C GLU A 31 -3.06 12.62 -4.03
N ARG A 32 -3.78 13.72 -4.25
CA ARG A 32 -3.18 15.02 -4.56
C ARG A 32 -2.17 15.47 -3.50
N ILE A 33 -2.48 15.21 -2.23
CA ILE A 33 -1.61 15.55 -1.11
C ILE A 33 -0.46 14.55 -0.97
N LEU A 34 -0.75 13.26 -1.07
CA LEU A 34 0.19 12.19 -0.76
C LEU A 34 1.16 11.85 -1.92
N SER A 35 0.84 12.23 -3.16
CA SER A 35 1.61 11.90 -4.37
C SER A 35 3.12 12.22 -4.28
N GLY A 36 3.49 13.28 -3.54
CA GLY A 36 4.89 13.68 -3.34
C GLY A 36 5.68 12.78 -2.40
N TYR A 37 5.01 12.09 -1.47
CA TYR A 37 5.67 11.25 -0.46
C TYR A 37 6.05 9.88 -1.02
N LYS A 38 5.31 9.40 -2.03
CA LYS A 38 5.56 8.12 -2.72
C LYS A 38 5.67 6.95 -1.74
N ASP A 39 4.79 6.93 -0.75
CA ASP A 39 4.79 5.97 0.35
C ASP A 39 3.62 4.98 0.28
N ARG A 40 3.42 4.20 1.36
CA ARG A 40 2.31 3.22 1.43
C ARG A 40 0.94 3.89 1.33
N ASN A 41 0.76 5.05 1.96
CA ASN A 41 -0.52 5.76 1.94
C ASN A 41 -0.81 6.32 0.54
N THR A 42 0.23 6.73 -0.18
CA THR A 42 0.13 7.08 -1.61
C THR A 42 -0.36 5.88 -2.43
N ALA A 43 0.24 4.69 -2.22
CA ALA A 43 -0.20 3.47 -2.90
C ALA A 43 -1.65 3.09 -2.56
N VAL A 44 -2.07 3.23 -1.29
CA VAL A 44 -3.47 3.00 -0.87
C VAL A 44 -4.44 3.96 -1.56
N ALA A 45 -4.08 5.25 -1.69
CA ALA A 45 -4.89 6.23 -2.42
C ALA A 45 -5.07 5.81 -3.88
N LEU A 46 -3.97 5.43 -4.55
CA LEU A 46 -3.98 5.00 -5.95
C LEU A 46 -4.78 3.72 -6.17
N LEU A 47 -4.62 2.70 -5.31
CA LEU A 47 -5.44 1.48 -5.36
C LEU A 47 -6.92 1.79 -5.18
N SER A 48 -7.26 2.69 -4.25
CA SER A 48 -8.64 3.09 -3.99
C SER A 48 -9.26 3.85 -5.18
N LEU A 49 -8.43 4.48 -6.02
CA LEU A 49 -8.82 5.14 -7.28
C LEU A 49 -8.74 4.22 -8.51
N GLY A 50 -8.40 2.93 -8.35
CA GLY A 50 -8.22 1.99 -9.45
C GLY A 50 -6.96 2.21 -10.30
N ARG A 51 -6.03 3.07 -9.88
CA ARG A 51 -4.76 3.35 -10.56
C ARG A 51 -3.71 2.28 -10.22
N ASN A 52 -4.03 1.02 -10.51
CA ASN A 52 -3.29 -0.16 -10.02
C ASN A 52 -1.83 -0.21 -10.48
N ARG A 53 -1.54 0.20 -11.73
CA ARG A 53 -0.17 0.26 -12.26
C ARG A 53 0.70 1.25 -11.47
N GLN A 54 0.20 2.46 -11.25
CA GLN A 54 0.94 3.50 -10.49
C GLN A 54 1.15 3.07 -9.04
N ALA A 55 0.14 2.44 -8.43
CA ALA A 55 0.29 1.89 -7.08
C ALA A 55 1.39 0.82 -7.02
N TYR A 56 1.39 -0.12 -7.97
CA TYR A 56 2.43 -1.14 -8.09
C TYR A 56 3.83 -0.54 -8.25
N ASP A 57 3.98 0.46 -9.12
CA ASP A 57 5.27 1.11 -9.38
C ASP A 57 5.81 1.77 -8.10
N ILE A 58 4.95 2.43 -7.30
CA ILE A 58 5.33 2.96 -5.99
C ILE A 58 5.75 1.83 -5.05
N LEU A 59 4.93 0.78 -4.92
CA LEU A 59 5.18 -0.33 -4.00
C LEU A 59 6.50 -1.05 -4.28
N CYS A 60 6.91 -1.16 -5.55
CA CYS A 60 8.21 -1.72 -5.94
C CYS A 60 9.42 -0.91 -5.44
N THR A 61 9.25 0.37 -5.15
CA THR A 61 10.33 1.23 -4.61
C THR A 61 10.42 1.20 -3.08
N LEU A 62 9.40 0.67 -2.42
CA LEU A 62 9.31 0.69 -0.95
C LEU A 62 10.04 -0.51 -0.31
N PRO A 63 10.54 -0.34 0.93
CA PRO A 63 11.08 -1.46 1.68
C PRO A 63 10.07 -2.59 1.85
N ARG A 64 10.56 -3.83 1.73
CA ARG A 64 9.75 -5.03 1.87
C ARG A 64 9.20 -5.16 3.29
N SER A 65 7.91 -5.46 3.39
CA SER A 65 7.19 -5.70 4.64
C SER A 65 5.92 -6.49 4.33
N ALA A 66 5.26 -7.03 5.36
CA ALA A 66 3.98 -7.69 5.18
C ALA A 66 2.95 -6.79 4.47
N VAL A 67 2.84 -5.52 4.88
CA VAL A 67 1.88 -4.56 4.29
C VAL A 67 2.22 -4.21 2.85
N THR A 68 3.49 -3.94 2.52
CA THR A 68 3.86 -3.61 1.12
C THR A 68 3.67 -4.79 0.20
N GLU A 69 4.06 -5.99 0.60
CA GLU A 69 3.83 -7.21 -0.20
C GLU A 69 2.35 -7.52 -0.37
N TYR A 70 1.55 -7.26 0.67
CA TYR A 70 0.10 -7.43 0.62
C TYR A 70 -0.57 -6.48 -0.37
N LEU A 71 -0.22 -5.18 -0.31
CA LEU A 71 -0.70 -4.19 -1.27
C LEU A 71 -0.21 -4.49 -2.70
N THR A 72 1.01 -5.02 -2.84
CA THR A 72 1.56 -5.47 -4.13
C THR A 72 0.74 -6.62 -4.70
N ALA A 73 0.32 -7.58 -3.87
CA ALA A 73 -0.54 -8.68 -4.28
C ALA A 73 -1.89 -8.18 -4.82
N ILE A 74 -2.53 -7.22 -4.13
CA ILE A 74 -3.78 -6.58 -4.59
C ILE A 74 -3.56 -5.88 -5.93
N ALA A 75 -2.51 -5.08 -6.05
CA ALA A 75 -2.20 -4.36 -7.28
C ALA A 75 -1.99 -5.32 -8.46
N LEU A 76 -1.23 -6.40 -8.26
CA LEU A 76 -0.97 -7.42 -9.28
C LEU A 76 -2.22 -8.22 -9.65
N ALA A 77 -3.06 -8.57 -8.67
CA ALA A 77 -4.32 -9.27 -8.90
C ALA A 77 -5.25 -8.45 -9.82
N ARG A 78 -5.38 -7.15 -9.54
CA ARG A 78 -6.16 -6.21 -10.37
C ARG A 78 -5.54 -5.89 -11.73
N LEU A 79 -4.26 -6.17 -11.91
CA LEU A 79 -3.55 -6.10 -13.19
C LEU A 79 -3.56 -7.46 -13.92
N GLU A 80 -4.33 -8.44 -13.43
CA GLU A 80 -4.45 -9.80 -13.97
C GLU A 80 -3.13 -10.60 -13.98
N ARG A 81 -2.12 -10.15 -13.21
CA ARG A 81 -0.82 -10.82 -13.04
C ARG A 81 -0.91 -11.85 -11.91
N ARG A 82 -1.75 -12.87 -12.10
CA ARG A 82 -2.17 -13.83 -11.06
C ARG A 82 -1.01 -14.53 -10.34
N THR A 83 -0.05 -15.08 -11.09
CA THR A 83 1.09 -15.82 -10.53
C THR A 83 1.95 -14.95 -9.61
N GLU A 84 2.22 -13.72 -10.05
CA GLU A 84 2.99 -12.75 -9.26
C GLU A 84 2.21 -12.26 -8.04
N ALA A 85 0.88 -12.11 -8.18
CA ALA A 85 0.00 -11.74 -7.07
C ALA A 85 -0.01 -12.81 -5.97
N ILE A 86 -0.10 -14.09 -6.34
CA ILE A 86 -0.01 -15.21 -5.40
C ILE A 86 1.35 -15.20 -4.68
N SER A 87 2.44 -15.07 -5.43
CA SER A 87 3.78 -15.03 -4.84
C SER A 87 3.96 -13.85 -3.88
N ALA A 88 3.46 -12.66 -4.22
CA ALA A 88 3.48 -11.49 -3.34
C ALA A 88 2.65 -11.71 -2.07
N PHE A 89 1.46 -12.31 -2.21
CA PHE A 89 0.62 -12.64 -1.07
C PHE A 89 1.29 -13.66 -0.13
N GLU A 90 1.92 -14.70 -0.67
CA GLU A 90 2.65 -15.70 0.13
C GLU A 90 3.81 -15.05 0.89
N ARG A 91 4.55 -14.15 0.24
CA ARG A 91 5.59 -13.35 0.91
C ARG A 91 5.02 -12.47 2.02
N ALA A 92 3.85 -11.88 1.83
CA ALA A 92 3.17 -11.10 2.86
C ALA A 92 2.75 -11.98 4.06
N ALA A 93 2.14 -13.13 3.78
CA ALA A 93 1.67 -14.08 4.79
C ALA A 93 2.81 -14.76 5.57
N ALA A 94 3.99 -14.92 4.96
CA ALA A 94 5.18 -15.40 5.64
C ALA A 94 5.77 -14.37 6.62
N LEU A 95 5.57 -13.06 6.37
CA LEU A 95 6.03 -11.98 7.23
C LEU A 95 5.04 -11.66 8.36
N ASP A 96 3.74 -11.73 8.09
CA ASP A 96 2.69 -11.59 9.09
C ASP A 96 1.51 -12.50 8.71
N GLU A 97 1.28 -13.53 9.54
CA GLU A 97 0.23 -14.51 9.32
C GLU A 97 -1.17 -13.89 9.29
N ARG A 98 -1.37 -12.72 9.92
CA ARG A 98 -2.64 -11.97 9.89
C ARG A 98 -3.05 -11.58 8.47
N MET A 99 -2.11 -11.51 7.52
CA MET A 99 -2.41 -11.27 6.11
C MET A 99 -3.30 -12.35 5.51
N ARG A 100 -3.24 -13.60 6.02
CA ARG A 100 -4.14 -14.69 5.59
C ARG A 100 -5.59 -14.41 5.92
N TYR A 101 -5.85 -13.92 7.14
CA TYR A 101 -7.19 -13.53 7.54
C TYR A 101 -7.69 -12.34 6.70
N ARG A 102 -6.85 -11.32 6.49
CA ARG A 102 -7.20 -10.15 5.68
C ARG A 102 -7.55 -10.51 4.24
N ALA A 103 -6.81 -11.41 3.61
CA ALA A 103 -7.09 -11.83 2.23
C ALA A 103 -8.48 -12.43 2.02
N GLY A 104 -9.09 -13.01 3.06
CA GLY A 104 -10.49 -13.46 2.99
C GLY A 104 -11.51 -12.32 2.91
N LEU A 105 -11.14 -11.11 3.35
CA LEU A 105 -11.99 -9.92 3.36
C LEU A 105 -11.87 -9.10 2.06
N ASP A 106 -10.72 -9.17 1.38
CA ASP A 106 -10.46 -8.46 0.13
C ASP A 106 -10.94 -9.32 -1.07
N PRO A 107 -11.96 -8.88 -1.84
CA PRO A 107 -12.56 -9.69 -2.91
C PRO A 107 -11.56 -10.20 -3.95
N GLU A 108 -10.58 -9.36 -4.32
CA GLU A 108 -9.58 -9.68 -5.33
C GLU A 108 -8.64 -10.80 -4.89
N LEU A 109 -8.24 -10.79 -3.61
CA LEU A 109 -7.38 -11.85 -3.07
C LEU A 109 -8.20 -13.09 -2.73
N ASN A 110 -9.42 -12.94 -2.25
CA ASN A 110 -10.29 -14.08 -1.96
C ASN A 110 -10.60 -14.89 -3.23
N ASP A 111 -10.95 -14.21 -4.34
CA ASP A 111 -11.16 -14.88 -5.63
C ASP A 111 -9.87 -15.51 -6.15
N LEU A 112 -8.76 -14.77 -6.12
CA LEU A 112 -7.45 -15.25 -6.55
C LEU A 112 -7.03 -16.53 -5.81
N LEU A 113 -7.24 -16.59 -4.49
CA LEU A 113 -6.83 -17.72 -3.67
C LEU A 113 -7.75 -18.93 -3.78
N LYS A 114 -9.03 -18.72 -4.09
CA LYS A 114 -9.97 -19.81 -4.40
C LYS A 114 -9.71 -20.44 -5.76
N ASN A 115 -9.26 -19.63 -6.71
CA ASN A 115 -9.02 -20.02 -8.11
C ASN A 115 -7.52 -20.16 -8.43
N ARG A 116 -6.70 -20.50 -7.42
CA ARG A 116 -5.24 -20.67 -7.56
C ARG A 116 -4.85 -22.02 -8.14
#